data_AF-A0A957THD8-F1
#
_entry.id   AF-A0A957THD8-F1
#
_cell.length_a   1.000
_cell.length_b   1.000
_cell.length_c   1.000
_cell.angle_alpha   90.00
_cell.angle_beta   90.00
_cell.angle_gamma   90.00
#
_symmetry.space_group_name_H-M   'P 1'
#
loop_
_entity.id
_entity.type
_entity.pdbx_description
1 polymer ?
#
loop_
_entity_poly.entity_id
_entity_poly.type
_entity_poly.pdbx_seq_one_letter_code
_entity_poly.pdbx_strand_id
1 'polypeptide(L)' 'MNSQFRKKLPNTNLDYFDARAAVDAIKAGAWATLPYTARIHAENIVRKADPAIINDCLTQLIERKRERDFPWFPA' A
#
# COMPACT_ATOMS: atom_id res chain seq x y z
N MET A 1 1.49 -11.40 7.35
CA MET A 1 1.95 -11.01 6.00
C MET A 1 0.74 -10.99 5.09
N ASN A 2 0.54 -9.91 4.33
CA ASN A 2 -0.65 -9.77 3.49
C ASN A 2 -0.59 -10.73 2.28
N SER A 3 -1.75 -11.28 1.90
CA SER A 3 -1.92 -12.08 0.68
C SER A 3 -2.75 -11.35 -0.38
N GLN A 4 -3.52 -10.33 0.00
CA GLN A 4 -4.31 -9.53 -0.92
C GLN A 4 -3.40 -8.66 -1.79
N PHE A 5 -3.85 -8.41 -3.02
CA PHE A 5 -3.13 -7.60 -4.02
C PHE A 5 -1.74 -8.14 -4.42
N ARG A 6 -1.36 -9.34 -3.99
CA ARG A 6 -0.18 -10.05 -4.49
C ARG A 6 -0.43 -10.51 -5.92
N LYS A 7 0.44 -10.12 -6.84
CA LYS A 7 0.36 -10.44 -8.27
C LYS A 7 1.66 -11.05 -8.74
N LYS A 8 1.56 -12.04 -9.62
CA LYS A 8 2.71 -12.64 -10.27
C LYS A 8 3.26 -11.69 -11.33
N LEU A 9 4.58 -11.52 -11.34
CA LEU A 9 5.24 -10.77 -12.39
C LEU A 9 5.31 -11.63 -13.67
N PRO A 10 4.82 -11.15 -14.83
CA PRO A 10 4.77 -11.94 -16.06
C PRO A 10 6.12 -12.55 -16.42
N ASN A 11 6.10 -13.80 -16.88
CA ASN A 11 7.29 -14.55 -17.32
C ASN A 11 8.37 -14.76 -16.26
N THR A 12 8.04 -14.62 -14.97
CA THR A 12 8.97 -14.90 -13.86
C THR A 12 8.29 -15.71 -12.75
N ASN A 13 9.08 -16.19 -11.78
CA ASN A 13 8.57 -16.76 -10.54
C ASN A 13 8.48 -15.75 -9.39
N LEU A 14 8.60 -14.45 -9.70
CA LEU A 14 8.54 -13.38 -8.72
C LEU A 14 7.11 -12.88 -8.57
N ASP A 15 6.78 -12.46 -7.35
CA ASP A 15 5.53 -11.77 -7.06
C ASP A 15 5.81 -10.33 -6.62
N TYR A 16 4.84 -9.46 -6.83
CA TYR A 16 4.83 -8.09 -6.32
C TYR A 16 3.49 -7.76 -5.68
N PHE A 17 3.47 -6.75 -4.81
CA PHE A 17 2.23 -6.23 -4.25
C PHE A 17 1.75 -5.04 -5.08
N ASP A 18 0.53 -5.13 -5.61
CA ASP A 18 -0.10 -4.06 -6.37
C ASP A 18 -0.68 -2.99 -5.43
N ALA A 19 0.21 -2.12 -4.94
CA ALA A 19 -0.15 -1.03 -4.05
C ALA A 19 -1.14 -0.04 -4.68
N ARG A 20 -1.12 0.11 -6.01
CA ARG A 20 -2.11 0.94 -6.73
C ARG A 20 -3.50 0.35 -6.56
N ALA A 21 -3.66 -0.94 -6.86
CA ALA A 21 -4.95 -1.60 -6.70
C ALA A 21 -5.44 -1.54 -5.26
N ALA A 22 -4.55 -1.68 -4.27
CA ALA A 22 -4.91 -1.56 -2.85
C ALA A 22 -5.40 -0.15 -2.49
N VAL A 23 -4.70 0.90 -2.94
CA VAL A 23 -5.08 2.30 -2.71
C VAL A 23 -6.39 2.66 -3.41
N ASP A 24 -6.52 2.31 -4.69
CA ASP A 24 -7.69 2.65 -5.48
C ASP A 24 -8.94 1.86 -5.05
N ALA A 25 -8.78 0.71 -4.40
CA ALA A 25 -9.88 -0.02 -3.75
C ALA A 25 -10.47 0.73 -2.54
N ILE A 26 -9.68 1.57 -1.86
CA ILE A 26 -10.16 2.44 -0.77
C ILE A 26 -10.82 3.69 -1.36
N LYS A 27 -10.15 4.34 -2.31
CA LYS A 27 -10.66 5.55 -2.96
C LYS A 27 -10.17 5.60 -4.40
N ALA A 28 -11.08 5.42 -5.35
CA ALA A 28 -10.77 5.43 -6.77
C ALA A 28 -10.04 6.72 -7.18
N GLY A 29 -8.91 6.56 -7.87
CA GLY A 29 -8.10 7.68 -8.37
C GLY A 29 -7.15 8.29 -7.33
N ALA A 30 -7.18 7.84 -6.07
CA ALA A 30 -6.30 8.35 -5.03
C ALA A 30 -4.83 8.10 -5.36
N TRP A 31 -4.49 6.96 -5.96
CA TRP A 31 -3.11 6.62 -6.34
C TRP A 31 -2.47 7.69 -7.23
N ALA A 32 -3.23 8.22 -8.18
CA ALA A 32 -2.76 9.23 -9.12
C ALA A 32 -2.34 10.53 -8.42
N THR A 33 -2.97 10.86 -7.30
CA THR A 33 -2.70 12.08 -6.52
C THR A 33 -1.56 11.96 -5.52
N LEU A 34 -1.06 10.75 -5.27
CA LEU A 34 0.01 10.52 -4.30
C LEU A 34 1.36 10.99 -4.84
N PRO A 35 2.18 11.70 -4.03
CA PRO A 35 3.58 11.94 -4.37
C PRO A 35 4.34 10.61 -4.41
N TYR A 36 5.45 10.59 -5.16
CA TYR A 36 6.21 9.35 -5.39
C TYR A 36 6.67 8.68 -4.09
N THR A 37 7.10 9.45 -3.10
CA THR A 37 7.49 8.96 -1.77
C THR A 37 6.34 8.24 -1.05
N ALA A 38 5.13 8.79 -1.11
CA ALA A 38 3.95 8.17 -0.51
C ALA A 38 3.55 6.86 -1.21
N ARG A 39 3.82 6.73 -2.52
CA ARG A 39 3.60 5.47 -3.26
C ARG A 39 4.54 4.35 -2.78
N ILE A 40 5.79 4.69 -2.46
CA ILE A 40 6.74 3.73 -1.87
C ILE A 40 6.27 3.29 -0.49
N HIS A 41 5.79 4.23 0.34
CA HIS A 41 5.25 3.88 1.66
C HIS A 41 3.98 3.03 1.55
N ALA A 42 3.09 3.32 0.60
CA ALA A 42 1.90 2.50 0.35
C ALA A 42 2.28 1.04 0.02
N GLU A 43 3.27 0.78 -0.84
CA GLU A 43 3.77 -0.58 -1.09
C GLU A 43 4.28 -1.23 0.19
N ASN A 44 5.08 -0.50 0.95
CA ASN A 44 5.67 -0.99 2.20
C ASN A 44 4.60 -1.46 3.20
N ILE A 45 3.54 -0.66 3.36
CA ILE A 45 2.37 -0.98 4.18
C ILE A 45 1.66 -2.23 3.65
N VAL A 46 1.32 -2.25 2.36
CA VAL A 46 0.58 -3.36 1.73
C VAL A 46 1.33 -4.69 1.89
N ARG A 47 2.66 -4.67 1.79
CA ARG A 47 3.49 -5.88 1.85
C ARG A 47 3.73 -6.37 3.29
N LYS A 48 4.04 -5.48 4.23
CA LYS A 48 4.57 -5.87 5.56
C LYS A 48 3.71 -5.51 6.77
N ALA A 49 2.78 -4.57 6.68
CA ALA A 49 1.95 -4.22 7.83
C ALA A 49 1.02 -5.39 8.23
N ASP A 50 0.54 -5.34 9.48
CA ASP A 50 -0.50 -6.26 9.94
C ASP A 50 -1.74 -6.08 9.04
N PRO A 51 -2.26 -7.16 8.40
CA PRO A 51 -3.44 -7.09 7.55
C PRO A 51 -4.63 -6.36 8.18
N ALA A 52 -4.78 -6.43 9.51
CA ALA A 52 -5.87 -5.77 10.23
C ALA A 52 -5.81 -4.23 10.17
N ILE A 53 -4.63 -3.64 9.91
CA ILE A 53 -4.44 -2.18 9.94
C ILE A 53 -4.10 -1.56 8.59
N ILE A 54 -3.97 -2.37 7.52
CA ILE A 54 -3.53 -1.90 6.19
C ILE A 54 -4.45 -0.79 5.68
N ASN A 55 -5.77 -1.00 5.72
CA ASN A 55 -6.72 -0.02 5.19
C ASN A 55 -6.68 1.30 5.97
N ASP A 56 -6.56 1.24 7.30
CA ASP A 56 -6.44 2.43 8.14
C ASP A 56 -5.17 3.22 7.81
N CYS A 57 -4.03 2.52 7.69
CA CYS A 57 -2.75 3.15 7.36
C CYS A 57 -2.78 3.78 5.96
N LEU A 58 -3.33 3.08 4.96
CA LEU A 58 -3.49 3.62 3.60
C LEU A 58 -4.46 4.81 3.59
N THR A 59 -5.52 4.78 4.38
CA THR A 59 -6.47 5.89 4.52
C THR A 59 -5.77 7.15 5.06
N GLN A 60 -4.91 7.00 6.09
CA GLN A 60 -4.11 8.13 6.58
C GLN A 60 -3.24 8.74 5.47
N LEU A 61 -2.64 7.89 4.63
CA LEU A 61 -1.73 8.30 3.56
C LEU A 61 -2.46 9.01 2.39
N ILE A 62 -3.61 8.49 1.95
CA ILE A 62 -4.38 9.09 0.84
C ILE A 62 -5.11 10.36 1.25
N GLU A 63 -5.50 10.48 2.52
CA GLU A 63 -6.21 11.66 3.06
C GLU A 63 -5.26 12.66 3.73
N ARG A 64 -3.95 12.36 3.79
CA ARG A 64 -2.91 13.18 4.44
C ARG A 64 -3.21 13.47 5.92
N LYS A 65 -3.80 12.50 6.61
CA LYS A 65 -4.13 12.57 8.03
C LYS A 65 -2.91 12.26 8.90
N ARG A 66 -3.00 12.63 10.18
CA ARG A 66 -1.95 12.43 11.20
C ARG A 66 -2.56 11.92 12.51
N GLU A 67 -3.63 11.14 12.37
CA GLU A 67 -4.42 10.65 13.50
C GLU A 67 -3.88 9.32 14.03
N ARG A 68 -3.07 8.64 13.22
CA ARG A 68 -2.49 7.34 13.53
C ARG A 68 -1.07 7.24 12.98
N ASP A 69 -0.15 6.76 13.81
CA ASP A 69 1.16 6.33 13.37
C ASP A 69 1.07 5.02 12.61
N PHE A 70 1.83 4.89 11.53
CA PHE A 70 1.87 3.66 10.74
C PHE A 70 3.31 3.23 10.47
N PRO A 71 3.53 1.90 10.37
CA PRO A 71 4.87 1.36 10.36
C PRO A 71 5.63 1.70 9.08
N TRP A 72 6.95 1.79 9.21
CA TRP A 72 7.90 1.81 8.10
C TRP A 72 8.87 0.65 8.27
N PHE A 73 8.98 -0.18 7.24
CA PHE A 73 9.85 -1.34 7.23
C PHE A 73 10.99 -1.10 6.22
N PRO A 74 12.14 -0.55 6.64
CA PRO A 74 13.28 -0.37 5.73
C PRO A 74 13.70 -1.71 5.13
N ALA A 75 14.12 -1.67 3.87
CA ALA A 75 14.53 -2.82 3.09
C ALA A 75 16.03 -3.04 3.18
#